data_AF-A0A8J5TLN2-F1
#
_entry.id   AF-A0A8J5TLN2-F1
#
_cell.length_a   1.000
_cell.length_b   1.000
_cell.length_c   1.000
_cell.angle_alpha   90.00
_cell.angle_beta   90.00
_cell.angle_gamma   90.00
#
_symmetry.space_group_name_H-M   'P 1'
#
loop_
_entity.id
_entity.type
_entity.pdbx_description
1 polymer ?
#
loop_
_entity_poly.entity_id
_entity_poly.type
_entity_poly.pdbx_seq_one_letter_code
_entity_poly.pdbx_strand_id
1 'polypeptide(L)'
;QVARCGSVAVDEAKRRVYWTDMALNTVESVTWEGVKHRVVQKTQVISPKGLTILKDWVMWINPGTQELVRCHKYNGSQWDRKPLNDAGLALTTVTPLHFS
;
A
#
# COMPACT_ATOMS: atom_id res chain seq x y z
N GLN A 1 1.04 -18.26 13.33
CA GLN A 1 1.79 -17.00 13.16
C GLN A 1 0.76 -15.88 13.03
N VAL A 2 0.85 -14.83 13.83
CA VAL A 2 -0.12 -13.72 13.80
C VAL A 2 0.45 -12.63 12.89
N ALA A 3 -0.19 -12.41 11.74
CA ALA A 3 0.16 -11.32 10.82
C ALA A 3 -0.06 -9.98 11.53
N ARG A 4 0.97 -9.13 11.56
CA ARG A 4 0.88 -7.83 12.24
C ARG A 4 0.19 -6.84 11.30
N CYS A 5 -0.91 -6.25 11.78
CA CYS A 5 -1.91 -5.49 11.03
C CYS A 5 -1.38 -4.64 9.88
N GLY A 6 -1.59 -5.10 8.64
CA GLY A 6 -1.46 -4.27 7.45
C GLY A 6 -2.76 -3.56 7.07
N SER A 7 -2.66 -2.71 6.07
CA SER A 7 -3.80 -2.15 5.33
C SER A 7 -4.19 -3.05 4.16
N VAL A 8 -5.48 -3.03 3.80
CA VAL A 8 -6.08 -3.82 2.71
C VAL A 8 -6.80 -2.90 1.72
N ALA A 9 -6.77 -3.25 0.44
CA ALA A 9 -7.49 -2.56 -0.62
C ALA A 9 -8.05 -3.57 -1.63
N VAL A 10 -9.13 -3.21 -2.32
CA VAL A 10 -9.79 -4.04 -3.32
C VAL A 10 -9.65 -3.40 -4.70
N ASP A 11 -9.30 -4.21 -5.70
CA ASP A 11 -9.39 -3.87 -7.12
C ASP A 11 -10.54 -4.67 -7.72
N GLU A 12 -11.70 -4.02 -7.89
CA GLU A 12 -12.91 -4.66 -8.42
C GLU A 12 -12.75 -5.09 -9.88
N ALA A 13 -12.10 -4.26 -10.69
CA ALA A 13 -11.88 -4.55 -12.10
C ALA A 13 -11.00 -5.79 -12.30
N LYS A 14 -10.03 -6.05 -11.40
CA LYS A 14 -9.21 -7.26 -11.41
C LYS A 14 -9.75 -8.39 -10.53
N ARG A 15 -10.83 -8.15 -9.77
CA ARG A 15 -11.38 -9.05 -8.76
C ARG A 15 -10.30 -9.58 -7.81
N ARG A 16 -9.52 -8.64 -7.26
CA ARG A 16 -8.39 -8.93 -6.37
C ARG A 16 -8.44 -8.12 -5.08
N VAL A 17 -7.95 -8.74 -4.02
CA VAL A 17 -7.61 -8.09 -2.75
C VAL A 17 -6.10 -7.89 -2.71
N TYR A 18 -5.66 -6.74 -2.22
CA TYR A 18 -4.26 -6.39 -1.98
C TYR A 18 -4.08 -6.08 -0.50
N TRP A 19 -2.97 -6.48 0.11
CA TRP A 19 -2.66 -6.11 1.49
C TRP A 19 -1.17 -5.84 1.68
N THR A 20 -0.86 -5.17 2.78
CA THR A 20 0.51 -5.03 3.30
C THR A 20 0.72 -6.06 4.42
N ASP A 21 1.91 -6.62 4.52
CA ASP A 21 2.32 -7.39 5.70
C ASP A 21 3.53 -6.72 6.34
N MET A 22 3.33 -6.16 7.54
CA MET A 22 4.39 -5.45 8.26
C MET A 22 5.46 -6.39 8.83
N ALA A 23 5.11 -7.65 9.10
CA ALA A 23 6.08 -8.62 9.63
C ALA A 23 6.99 -9.13 8.51
N LEU A 24 6.44 -9.30 7.30
CA LEU A 24 7.16 -9.78 6.13
C LEU A 24 7.76 -8.66 5.26
N ASN A 25 7.37 -7.41 5.50
CA ASN A 25 7.69 -6.26 4.66
C ASN A 25 7.33 -6.53 3.20
N THR A 26 6.07 -6.89 2.97
CA THR A 26 5.55 -7.22 1.63
C THR A 26 4.28 -6.45 1.32
N VAL A 27 4.06 -6.26 0.02
CA VAL A 27 2.75 -5.97 -0.56
C VAL A 27 2.32 -7.22 -1.31
N GLU A 28 1.14 -7.73 -1.03
CA GLU A 28 0.66 -9.02 -1.51
C GLU A 28 -0.73 -8.90 -2.12
N SER A 29 -1.14 -9.90 -2.90
CA SER A 29 -2.46 -9.90 -3.50
C SER A 29 -2.96 -11.30 -3.85
N VAL A 30 -4.28 -11.49 -3.72
CA VAL A 30 -5.00 -12.71 -4.05
C VAL A 30 -6.29 -12.36 -4.81
N THR A 31 -6.80 -13.30 -5.61
CA THR A 31 -8.14 -13.16 -6.21
C THR A 31 -9.23 -13.26 -5.14
N TRP A 32 -10.44 -12.80 -5.43
CA TRP A 32 -11.58 -12.88 -4.50
C TRP A 32 -11.91 -14.32 -4.08
N GLU A 33 -11.67 -15.28 -4.97
CA GLU A 33 -11.82 -16.70 -4.71
C GLU A 33 -10.70 -17.28 -3.82
N GLY A 34 -9.76 -16.45 -3.35
CA GLY A 34 -8.63 -16.88 -2.53
C GLY A 34 -7.52 -17.59 -3.30
N VAL A 35 -7.61 -17.65 -4.64
CA VAL A 35 -6.62 -18.31 -5.49
C VAL A 35 -5.63 -17.32 -6.11
N LYS A 36 -4.53 -17.84 -6.68
CA LYS A 36 -3.47 -17.05 -7.33
C LYS A 36 -2.88 -15.97 -6.41
N HIS A 37 -2.61 -16.34 -5.16
CA HIS A 37 -1.80 -15.54 -4.24
C HIS A 37 -0.46 -15.17 -4.90
N ARG A 38 0.01 -13.95 -4.65
CA ARG A 38 1.36 -13.52 -5.02
C ARG A 38 1.86 -12.38 -4.15
N VAL A 39 3.19 -12.32 -4.01
CA VAL A 39 3.89 -11.12 -3.55
C VAL A 39 4.01 -10.15 -4.72
N VAL A 40 3.42 -8.96 -4.59
CA VAL A 40 3.46 -7.90 -5.60
C VAL A 40 4.76 -7.11 -5.48
N GLN A 41 5.19 -6.80 -4.25
CA GLN A 41 6.46 -6.12 -4.00
C GLN A 41 7.03 -6.54 -2.64
N LYS A 42 8.36 -6.63 -2.58
CA LYS A 42 9.14 -6.87 -1.36
C LYS A 42 10.35 -5.93 -1.24
N THR A 43 10.81 -5.40 -2.37
CA THR A 43 11.89 -4.42 -2.41
C THR A 43 11.35 -3.05 -2.04
N GLN A 44 12.07 -2.30 -1.20
CA GLN A 44 11.68 -0.95 -0.75
C GLN A 44 10.33 -0.90 -0.01
N VAL A 45 9.94 -2.00 0.62
CA VAL A 45 8.78 -2.07 1.51
C VAL A 45 9.31 -2.10 2.94
N ILE A 46 9.05 -1.06 3.73
CA ILE A 46 9.65 -0.91 5.07
C ILE A 46 8.55 -0.49 6.05
N SER A 47 8.15 -1.43 6.90
CA SER A 47 7.03 -1.25 7.85
C SER A 47 5.81 -0.60 7.18
N PRO A 48 5.33 -1.18 6.06
CA PRO A 48 4.34 -0.53 5.21
C PRO A 48 3.04 -0.26 5.97
N LYS A 49 2.51 0.94 5.80
CA LYS A 49 1.20 1.35 6.33
C LYS A 49 0.41 2.07 5.26
N GLY A 50 -0.91 2.02 5.35
CA GLY A 50 -1.78 2.53 4.30
C GLY A 50 -1.62 1.73 3.01
N LEU A 51 -2.72 1.53 2.29
CA LEU A 51 -2.68 0.89 0.99
C LEU A 51 -3.85 1.41 0.18
N THR A 52 -3.58 1.79 -1.07
CA THR A 52 -4.64 2.10 -2.03
C THR A 52 -4.27 1.60 -3.42
N ILE A 53 -5.28 1.41 -4.24
CA ILE A 53 -5.16 1.06 -5.66
C ILE A 53 -5.63 2.26 -6.46
N LEU A 54 -4.77 2.79 -7.33
CA LEU A 54 -5.10 3.87 -8.24
C LEU A 54 -4.72 3.48 -9.67
N LYS A 55 -5.72 3.22 -10.51
CA LYS A 55 -5.53 2.75 -11.89
C LYS A 55 -4.64 1.50 -11.90
N ASP A 56 -3.44 1.59 -12.48
CA ASP A 56 -2.48 0.48 -12.56
C ASP A 56 -1.49 0.44 -11.39
N TRP A 57 -1.64 1.30 -10.40
CA TRP A 57 -0.68 1.48 -9.32
C TRP A 57 -1.20 0.92 -7.99
N VAL A 58 -0.35 0.15 -7.32
CA VAL A 58 -0.50 -0.16 -5.89
C VAL A 58 0.37 0.81 -5.12
N MET A 59 -0.20 1.50 -4.13
CA MET A 59 0.49 2.58 -3.41
C MET A 59 0.41 2.35 -1.90
N TRP A 60 1.51 2.56 -1.18
CA TRP A 60 1.61 2.43 0.28
C TRP A 60 2.56 3.47 0.85
N ILE A 61 2.54 3.64 2.18
CA ILE A 61 3.45 4.53 2.90
C ILE A 61 4.53 3.70 3.59
N ASN A 62 5.78 4.15 3.51
CA ASN A 62 6.88 3.73 4.38
C ASN A 62 7.07 4.81 5.47
N PRO A 63 6.55 4.63 6.70
CA PRO A 63 6.57 5.68 7.72
C PRO A 63 7.98 6.04 8.18
N GLY A 64 8.88 5.06 8.26
CA GLY A 64 10.26 5.26 8.73
C GLY A 64 11.09 6.14 7.79
N THR A 65 10.81 6.08 6.48
CA THR A 65 11.46 6.94 5.48
C THR A 65 10.61 8.15 5.07
N GLN A 66 9.40 8.27 5.61
CA GLN A 66 8.41 9.29 5.23
C GLN A 66 8.17 9.35 3.72
N GLU A 67 7.99 8.19 3.08
CA GLU A 67 7.80 8.08 1.63
C GLU A 67 6.44 7.49 1.29
N LEU A 68 5.77 8.09 0.29
CA LEU A 68 4.74 7.44 -0.50
C LEU A 68 5.43 6.63 -1.60
N VAL A 69 5.18 5.33 -1.64
CA VAL A 69 5.77 4.41 -2.63
C VAL A 69 4.65 3.84 -3.49
N ARG A 70 4.93 3.64 -4.78
CA ARG A 70 4.02 2.90 -5.67
C ARG A 70 4.76 1.95 -6.58
N CYS A 71 4.06 0.92 -7.04
CA CYS A 71 4.53 0.02 -8.09
C CYS A 71 3.37 -0.40 -8.99
N HIS A 72 3.70 -0.92 -10.17
CA HIS A 72 2.70 -1.39 -11.12
C HIS A 72 2.04 -2.70 -10.64
N LYS A 73 0.70 -2.75 -10.64
CA LYS A 73 -0.07 -3.82 -10.01
C LYS A 73 0.07 -5.19 -10.66
N TYR A 74 0.58 -5.29 -11.88
CA TYR A 74 0.68 -6.57 -12.62
C TYR A 74 1.88 -7.41 -12.23
N ASN A 75 3.01 -6.78 -11.90
CA ASN A 75 4.29 -7.45 -11.71
C ASN A 75 5.20 -6.74 -10.69
N GLY A 76 4.73 -5.67 -10.06
CA GLY A 76 5.54 -4.86 -9.16
C GLY A 76 6.64 -4.06 -9.85
N SER A 77 6.72 -4.09 -11.18
CA SER A 77 7.69 -3.30 -11.95
C SER A 77 7.31 -1.83 -11.93
N GLN A 78 8.21 -0.98 -12.44
CA GLN A 78 8.07 0.47 -12.48
C GLN A 78 7.62 0.99 -11.11
N TRP A 79 8.58 1.31 -10.25
CA TRP A 79 8.29 1.84 -8.93
C TRP A 79 8.94 3.21 -8.78
N ASP A 80 8.28 4.09 -8.06
CA ASP A 80 8.85 5.36 -7.62
C ASP A 80 8.41 5.64 -6.19
N ARG A 81 9.07 6.64 -5.61
CA ARG A 81 8.81 7.10 -4.25
C ARG A 81 8.80 8.61 -4.22
N LYS A 82 7.97 9.15 -3.36
CA LYS A 82 7.83 10.58 -3.15
C LYS A 82 7.91 10.88 -1.65
N PRO A 83 8.73 11.85 -1.23
CA PRO A 83 8.71 12.30 0.15
C PRO A 83 7.31 12.78 0.53
N LEU A 84 6.83 12.43 1.72
CA LEU A 84 5.55 12.90 2.25
C LEU A 84 5.62 14.36 2.70
N ASN A 85 6.82 14.87 2.96
CA ASN A 85 7.06 16.28 3.29
C ASN A 85 7.14 17.19 2.05
N ASP A 86 7.09 16.64 0.83
CA ASP A 86 6.80 17.43 -0.35
C ASP A 86 5.32 17.83 -0.30
N ALA A 87 5.06 19.12 -0.12
CA ALA A 87 3.75 19.74 0.09
C ALA A 87 2.67 19.42 -0.98
N GLY A 88 3.02 18.71 -2.06
CA GLY A 88 2.11 18.30 -3.13
C GLY A 88 1.47 16.91 -2.98
N LEU A 89 1.82 16.12 -1.95
CA LEU A 89 1.33 14.72 -1.80
C LEU A 89 0.75 14.40 -0.41
N ALA A 90 0.49 15.42 0.40
CA ALA A 90 -0.09 15.31 1.72
C ALA A 90 -1.49 14.67 1.69
N LEU A 91 -1.58 13.35 1.85
CA LEU A 91 -2.74 12.71 2.48
C LEU A 91 -2.65 12.98 3.99
N THR A 92 -2.63 14.25 4.39
CA THR A 92 -2.57 14.63 5.80
C THR A 92 -3.98 14.52 6.37
N THR A 93 -4.07 13.82 7.48
CA THR A 93 -5.26 13.67 8.33
C THR A 93 -5.99 15.00 8.47
N VAL A 94 -7.28 15.03 8.12
CA VAL A 94 -8.17 16.11 8.54
C VAL A 94 -8.30 15.98 10.05
N THR A 95 -7.57 16.79 10.81
CA THR A 95 -7.82 16.97 12.24
C THR A 95 -9.28 17.43 12.37
N PRO A 96 -10.16 16.73 13.10
CA PRO A 96 -11.51 17.24 13.32
C PRO A 96 -11.37 18.58 14.03
N LEU A 97 -11.91 19.64 13.44
CA LEU A 97 -12.06 20.91 14.16
C LEU A 97 -12.98 20.63 15.34
N HIS A 98 -12.43 20.68 16.55
CA HIS A 98 -13.22 20.74 17.77
C HIS A 98 -14.10 22.00 17.68
N PHE A 99 -15.41 21.80 17.57
CA PHE A 99 -16.37 22.86 17.87
C PHE A 99 -16.60 22.82 19.38
N SER A 100 -16.12 23.85 20.07
CA SER A 100 -16.60 24.24 21.40
C SER A 100 -17.96 24.91 21.28
#